data_AF-A0A6C0IFX3-F1
#
_entry.id   AF-A0A6C0IFX3-F1
#
_cell.length_a   1.000
_cell.length_b   1.000
_cell.length_c   1.000
_cell.angle_alpha   90.00
_cell.angle_beta   90.00
_cell.angle_gamma   90.00
#
_symmetry.space_group_name_H-M   'P 1'
#
loop_
_entity.id
_entity.type
_entity.pdbx_description
1 polymer ?
#
loop_
_entity_poly.entity_id
_entity_poly.type
_entity_poly.pdbx_seq_one_letter_code
_entity_poly.pdbx_strand_id
1 'polypeptide(L)'
;MNPEELKRLNAFIRQNSKPELTKQCLEKNLSVKGTKHDMAVRLLGISMRPSIAVEDVAQRPILLIRRNQHGRYVHDPTRLVFDKLSRKVVGREGKNGEVNDLQRNDIQVCQQYKFQYVLPEYLDDPPYPLEKKMVREKELVSDEEDEVEEDEE
;
A
#
# COMPACT_ATOMS: atom_id res chain seq x y z
N MET A 1 8.03 -21.06 7.45
CA MET A 1 9.25 -21.66 6.88
C MET A 1 10.43 -20.85 7.37
N ASN A 2 11.43 -21.49 7.98
CA ASN A 2 12.58 -20.79 8.52
C ASN A 2 13.54 -20.36 7.39
N PRO A 3 14.28 -19.24 7.53
CA PRO A 3 15.17 -18.75 6.47
C PRO A 3 16.25 -19.77 6.09
N GLU A 4 16.70 -20.60 7.03
CA GLU A 4 17.63 -21.69 6.74
C GLU A 4 17.02 -22.82 5.90
N GLU A 5 15.75 -23.16 6.13
CA GLU A 5 15.02 -24.17 5.35
C GLU A 5 14.82 -23.71 3.90
N LEU A 6 14.52 -22.41 3.71
CA LEU A 6 14.40 -21.80 2.38
C LEU A 6 15.73 -21.85 1.62
N LYS A 7 16.85 -21.57 2.29
CA LYS A 7 18.19 -21.67 1.71
C LYS A 7 18.51 -23.10 1.29
N ARG A 8 18.19 -24.09 2.14
CA ARG A 8 18.39 -25.52 1.85
C ARG A 8 17.52 -25.99 0.68
N LEU A 9 16.25 -25.58 0.65
CA LEU A 9 15.32 -25.92 -0.42
C LEU A 9 15.78 -25.37 -1.77
N ASN A 10 16.19 -24.10 -1.81
CA ASN A 10 16.69 -23.46 -3.04
C ASN A 10 18.00 -24.11 -3.53
N ALA A 11 18.89 -24.51 -2.62
CA ALA A 11 20.09 -25.27 -2.98
C ALA A 11 19.73 -26.66 -3.56
N PHE A 12 18.80 -27.36 -2.92
CA PHE A 12 18.36 -28.70 -3.34
C PHE A 12 17.68 -28.69 -4.73
N ILE A 13 16.87 -27.66 -5.01
CA ILE A 13 16.23 -27.44 -6.31
C ILE A 13 17.28 -27.12 -7.39
N ARG A 14 18.37 -26.44 -7.07
CA ARG A 14 19.44 -26.15 -8.05
C ARG A 14 20.27 -27.39 -8.38
N GLN A 15 20.51 -28.27 -7.41
CA GLN A 15 21.35 -29.46 -7.57
C GLN A 15 20.63 -30.62 -8.26
N ASN A 16 19.34 -30.83 -8.01
CA ASN A 16 18.59 -31.94 -8.60
C ASN A 16 17.86 -31.49 -9.87
N SER A 17 17.79 -32.34 -10.89
CA SER A 17 16.96 -32.08 -12.07
C SER A 17 15.50 -32.48 -11.80
N LYS A 18 14.54 -32.00 -12.62
CA LYS A 18 13.13 -32.41 -12.50
C LYS A 18 12.95 -33.94 -12.58
N PRO A 19 13.54 -34.67 -13.55
CA PRO A 19 13.38 -36.13 -13.60
C PRO A 19 13.99 -36.84 -12.39
N GLU A 20 15.09 -36.32 -11.84
CA GLU A 20 15.73 -36.87 -10.65
C GLU A 20 14.82 -36.74 -9.41
N LEU A 21 14.19 -35.59 -9.23
CA LEU A 21 13.21 -35.37 -8.16
C LEU A 21 11.98 -36.27 -8.31
N THR A 22 11.52 -36.52 -9.54
CA THR A 22 10.42 -37.46 -9.80
C THR A 22 10.79 -38.88 -9.38
N LYS A 23 12.00 -39.34 -9.74
CA LYS A 23 12.49 -40.66 -9.36
C LYS A 23 12.58 -40.80 -7.84
N GLN A 24 13.17 -39.82 -7.16
CA GLN A 24 13.27 -39.82 -5.70
C GLN A 24 11.90 -39.76 -5.00
N CYS A 25 10.93 -39.04 -5.58
CA CYS A 25 9.57 -39.04 -5.05
C CYS A 25 8.90 -40.41 -5.19
N LEU A 26 9.07 -41.09 -6.33
CA LEU A 26 8.53 -42.43 -6.56
C LEU A 26 9.15 -43.47 -5.61
N GLU A 27 10.48 -43.45 -5.43
CA GLU A 27 11.18 -44.33 -4.50
C GLU A 27 10.69 -44.19 -3.05
N LYS A 28 10.31 -42.97 -2.65
CA LYS A 28 9.77 -42.67 -1.33
C LYS A 28 8.24 -42.75 -1.23
N ASN A 29 7.55 -43.25 -2.26
CA ASN A 29 6.09 -43.31 -2.34
C ASN A 29 5.40 -41.94 -2.10
N LEU A 30 6.03 -40.85 -2.55
CA LEU A 30 5.51 -39.48 -2.46
C LEU A 30 4.84 -39.04 -3.77
N SER A 31 3.87 -38.13 -3.66
CA SER A 31 3.19 -37.55 -4.82
C SER A 31 4.17 -36.77 -5.71
N VAL A 32 4.19 -37.10 -7.00
CA VAL A 32 4.98 -36.43 -8.06
C VAL A 32 4.24 -35.24 -8.70
N LYS A 33 3.03 -34.92 -8.24
CA LYS A 33 2.22 -33.84 -8.81
C LYS A 33 2.79 -32.47 -8.42
N GLY A 34 2.86 -31.55 -9.38
CA GLY A 34 3.23 -30.16 -9.16
C GLY A 34 4.59 -29.76 -9.74
N THR A 35 5.14 -28.68 -9.20
CA THR A 35 6.39 -28.07 -9.62
C THR A 35 7.60 -28.77 -9.00
N LYS A 36 8.79 -28.38 -9.49
CA LYS A 36 10.08 -28.81 -8.93
C LYS A 36 10.20 -28.45 -7.45
N HIS A 37 9.62 -27.32 -7.07
CA HIS A 37 9.55 -26.84 -5.70
C HIS A 37 8.70 -27.77 -4.84
N ASP A 38 7.49 -28.15 -5.30
CA ASP A 38 6.59 -29.03 -4.56
C ASP A 38 7.20 -30.40 -4.24
N MET A 39 7.88 -30.99 -5.23
CA MET A 39 8.60 -32.26 -5.04
C MET A 39 9.73 -32.11 -4.03
N ALA A 40 10.51 -31.03 -4.11
CA ALA A 40 11.61 -30.76 -3.19
C ALA A 40 11.12 -30.50 -1.76
N VAL A 41 10.01 -29.78 -1.58
CA VAL A 41 9.37 -29.55 -0.28
C VAL A 41 8.96 -30.88 0.37
N ARG A 42 8.33 -31.78 -0.38
CA ARG A 42 7.93 -33.12 0.10
C ARG A 42 9.14 -33.99 0.46
N LEU A 43 10.17 -34.00 -0.39
CA LEU A 43 11.39 -34.79 -0.17
C LEU A 43 12.17 -34.33 1.07
N LEU A 44 12.18 -33.03 1.34
CA LEU A 44 12.84 -32.45 2.51
C LEU A 44 11.95 -32.43 3.77
N GLY A 45 10.71 -32.93 3.68
CA GLY A 45 9.77 -32.95 4.80
C GLY A 45 9.43 -31.54 5.33
N ILE A 46 9.63 -30.50 4.51
CA ILE A 46 9.35 -29.13 4.92
C ILE A 46 7.83 -28.97 4.92
N SER A 47 7.25 -28.90 6.11
CA SER A 47 5.84 -28.57 6.25
C SER A 47 5.65 -27.12 5.86
N MET A 48 5.02 -26.89 4.70
CA MET A 48 4.43 -25.60 4.34
C MET A 48 3.26 -25.34 5.30
N ARG A 49 3.57 -25.01 6.57
CA ARG A 49 2.64 -24.16 7.32
C ARG A 49 2.53 -22.89 6.48
N PRO A 50 1.32 -22.40 6.15
CA PRO A 50 1.19 -21.08 5.58
C PRO A 50 1.83 -20.14 6.59
N SER A 51 3.08 -19.77 6.34
CA SER A 51 3.64 -18.58 6.91
C SER A 51 2.77 -17.52 6.28
N ILE A 52 1.88 -16.92 7.08
CA ILE A 52 1.38 -15.60 6.74
C ILE A 52 2.63 -14.73 6.80
N ALA A 53 3.43 -14.78 5.73
CA ALA A 53 4.23 -13.66 5.34
C ALA A 53 3.17 -12.61 5.04
N VAL A 54 2.77 -11.88 6.08
CA VAL A 54 2.54 -10.46 5.89
C VAL A 54 3.88 -9.97 5.35
N GLU A 55 4.03 -10.07 4.03
CA GLU A 55 4.95 -9.21 3.31
C GLU A 55 4.74 -7.84 3.93
N ASP A 56 5.84 -7.25 4.39
CA ASP A 56 5.88 -5.93 4.98
C ASP A 56 5.09 -5.01 4.06
N VAL A 57 3.78 -4.82 4.35
CA VAL A 57 2.90 -3.90 3.65
C VAL A 57 3.38 -2.57 4.15
N ALA A 58 4.51 -2.15 3.57
CA ALA A 58 5.41 -1.10 3.98
C ALA A 58 4.62 -0.08 4.78
N GLN A 59 4.72 -0.16 6.12
CA GLN A 59 3.92 0.56 7.11
C GLN A 59 3.28 1.80 6.51
N ARG A 60 2.14 1.65 5.82
CA ARG A 60 1.50 2.80 5.21
C ARG A 60 0.87 3.48 6.40
N PRO A 61 1.36 4.67 6.83
CA PRO A 61 0.78 5.31 7.99
C PRO A 61 -0.70 5.47 7.69
N ILE A 62 -1.55 4.86 8.52
CA ILE A 62 -3.00 5.03 8.39
C ILE A 62 -3.25 6.50 8.68
N LEU A 63 -3.56 7.27 7.64
CA LEU A 63 -3.81 8.70 7.73
C LEU A 63 -5.18 8.91 8.37
N LEU A 64 -5.18 9.06 9.70
CA LEU A 64 -6.40 9.28 10.46
C LEU A 64 -6.76 10.77 10.45
N ILE A 65 -7.75 11.14 9.63
CA ILE A 65 -8.35 12.48 9.64
C ILE A 65 -9.65 12.41 10.44
N ARG A 66 -9.75 13.19 11.51
CA ARG A 66 -10.90 13.19 12.43
C ARG A 66 -11.50 14.59 12.55
N ARG A 67 -12.80 14.67 12.85
CA ARG A 67 -13.40 15.95 13.22
C ARG A 67 -12.94 16.39 14.61
N ASN A 68 -12.47 17.63 14.72
CA ASN A 68 -12.13 18.26 16.00
C ASN A 68 -13.40 18.79 16.71
N GLN A 69 -13.23 19.35 17.91
CA GLN A 69 -14.33 19.94 18.70
C GLN A 69 -15.00 21.14 18.01
N HIS A 70 -14.31 21.76 17.05
CA HIS A 70 -14.79 22.89 16.25
C HIS A 70 -15.46 22.46 14.93
N GLY A 71 -15.68 21.15 14.72
CA GLY A 71 -16.36 20.62 13.53
C GLY A 71 -15.51 20.55 12.26
N ARG A 72 -14.20 20.81 12.34
CA ARG A 72 -13.27 20.77 11.20
C ARG A 72 -12.54 19.43 11.13
N TYR A 73 -12.18 19.01 9.92
CA TYR A 73 -11.42 17.79 9.69
C TYR A 73 -9.94 18.06 9.89
N VAL A 74 -9.33 17.38 10.86
CA VAL A 74 -7.93 17.60 11.26
C VAL A 74 -7.18 16.28 11.21
N HIS A 75 -5.96 16.34 10.68
CA HIS A 75 -5.00 15.25 10.83
C HIS A 75 -4.30 15.38 12.18
N ASP A 76 -4.63 14.50 13.12
CA ASP A 76 -4.21 14.59 14.52
C ASP A 76 -2.71 14.82 14.75
N PRO A 77 -1.77 14.13 14.05
CA PRO A 77 -0.35 14.28 14.32
C PRO A 77 0.25 15.59 13.76
N THR A 78 -0.31 16.15 12.68
CA THR A 78 0.24 17.37 12.05
C THR A 78 -0.59 18.62 12.31
N ARG A 79 -1.80 18.46 12.85
CA ARG A 79 -2.79 19.54 13.03
C ARG A 79 -3.16 20.25 11.73
N LEU A 80 -2.97 19.61 10.60
CA LEU A 80 -3.39 20.13 9.30
C LEU A 80 -4.91 20.01 9.18
N VAL A 81 -5.54 21.10 8.75
CA VAL A 81 -6.98 21.22 8.57
C VAL A 81 -7.32 20.94 7.11
N PHE A 82 -8.27 20.03 6.90
CA PHE A 82 -8.76 19.63 5.61
C PHE A 82 -10.14 20.22 5.38
N ASP A 83 -10.37 20.71 4.17
CA ASP A 83 -11.71 21.01 3.71
C ASP A 83 -12.44 19.73 3.28
N LYS A 84 -13.70 19.61 3.70
CA LYS A 84 -14.53 18.43 3.45
C LYS A 84 -14.81 18.25 1.95
N LEU A 85 -14.99 19.36 1.23
CA LEU A 85 -15.41 19.35 -0.17
C LEU A 85 -14.22 19.10 -1.08
N SER A 86 -13.19 19.93 -0.98
CA SER A 86 -12.00 19.81 -1.82
C SER A 86 -11.08 18.66 -1.42
N ARG A 87 -11.21 18.14 -0.17
CA ARG A 87 -10.27 17.17 0.44
C ARG A 87 -8.81 17.69 0.46
N LYS A 88 -8.62 19.00 0.36
CA LYS A 88 -7.32 19.67 0.38
C LYS A 88 -7.05 20.28 1.75
N VAL A 89 -5.76 20.41 2.06
CA VAL A 89 -5.29 21.13 3.23
C VAL A 89 -5.50 22.62 2.99
N VAL A 90 -6.27 23.24 3.88
CA VAL A 90 -6.60 24.68 3.85
C VAL A 90 -5.80 25.49 4.87
N GLY A 91 -5.19 24.83 5.86
CA GLY A 91 -4.44 25.53 6.89
C GLY A 91 -4.06 24.62 8.05
N ARG A 92 -3.65 25.22 9.16
CA ARG A 92 -3.23 24.54 10.38
C ARG A 92 -4.07 24.98 11.57
N GLU A 93 -4.47 24.02 12.40
CA GLU A 93 -5.24 24.28 13.62
C GLU A 93 -4.35 24.96 14.67
N GLY A 94 -4.73 26.17 15.08
CA GLY A 94 -4.14 26.91 16.18
C GLY A 94 -4.66 26.46 17.55
N LYS A 95 -4.05 26.97 18.63
CA LYS A 95 -4.38 26.58 20.02
C LYS A 95 -5.80 26.96 20.45
N ASN A 96 -6.40 27.96 19.80
CA ASN A 96 -7.74 28.47 20.11
C ASN A 96 -8.82 27.90 19.17
N GLY A 97 -8.47 26.93 18.31
CA GLY A 97 -9.37 26.44 17.27
C GLY A 97 -9.49 27.39 16.07
N GLU A 98 -8.58 28.35 15.90
CA GLU A 98 -8.46 29.15 14.68
C GLU A 98 -7.72 28.37 13.57
N VAL A 99 -7.96 28.68 12.29
CA VAL A 99 -7.16 28.13 11.18
C VAL A 99 -6.14 29.18 10.78
N ASN A 100 -4.87 28.85 10.95
CA ASN A 100 -3.78 29.66 10.45
C ASN A 100 -3.40 29.22 9.04
N ASP A 101 -2.87 30.16 8.26
CA ASP A 101 -2.32 29.87 6.94
C ASP A 101 -1.14 28.88 7.01
N LEU A 102 -0.94 28.14 5.92
CA LEU A 102 0.12 27.15 5.83
C LEU A 102 1.50 27.83 5.84
N GLN A 103 2.34 27.46 6.80
CA GLN A 103 3.73 27.88 6.83
C GLN A 103 4.59 26.98 5.94
N ARG A 104 5.83 27.42 5.64
CA ARG A 104 6.80 26.61 4.85
C ARG A 104 6.99 25.20 5.42
N ASN A 105 7.02 25.08 6.75
CA ASN A 105 7.13 23.79 7.43
C ASN A 105 5.92 22.89 7.16
N ASP A 106 4.72 23.48 7.12
CA ASP A 106 3.48 22.75 6.87
C ASP A 106 3.40 22.27 5.41
N ILE A 107 3.94 23.04 4.46
CA ILE A 107 4.05 22.66 3.04
C ILE A 107 4.97 21.45 2.88
N GLN A 108 6.10 21.42 3.58
CA GLN A 108 7.01 20.25 3.55
C GLN A 108 6.33 18.99 4.07
N VAL A 109 5.55 19.12 5.14
CA VAL A 109 4.72 18.02 5.66
C VAL A 109 3.68 17.60 4.62
N CYS A 110 2.99 18.54 3.98
CA CYS A 110 2.06 18.21 2.90
C CYS A 110 2.74 17.44 1.76
N GLN A 111 3.96 17.82 1.38
CA GLN A 111 4.73 17.11 0.35
C GLN A 111 5.14 15.71 0.79
N GLN A 112 5.61 15.53 2.04
CA GLN A 112 5.99 14.23 2.59
C GLN A 112 4.83 13.24 2.61
N TYR A 113 3.65 13.73 3.04
CA TYR A 113 2.43 12.93 3.10
C TYR A 113 1.63 12.90 1.79
N LYS A 114 2.11 13.59 0.74
CA LYS A 114 1.45 13.78 -0.55
C LYS A 114 0.02 14.35 -0.42
N PHE A 115 -0.19 15.20 0.59
CA PHE A 115 -1.44 15.94 0.74
C PHE A 115 -1.56 17.01 -0.34
N GLN A 116 -2.74 17.13 -0.92
CA GLN A 116 -3.08 18.26 -1.76
C GLN A 116 -3.32 19.47 -0.86
N TYR A 117 -2.74 20.63 -1.19
CA TYR A 117 -2.91 21.87 -0.46
C TYR A 117 -3.28 23.00 -1.43
N VAL A 118 -4.03 23.99 -0.94
CA VAL A 118 -4.35 25.20 -1.68
C VAL A 118 -3.55 26.34 -1.05
N LEU A 119 -2.63 26.93 -1.79
CA LEU A 119 -2.01 28.19 -1.39
C LEU A 119 -2.93 29.34 -1.81
N PRO A 120 -3.25 30.30 -0.93
CA PRO A 120 -3.94 31.53 -1.32
C PRO A 120 -3.14 32.31 -2.38
N GLU A 121 -3.85 32.98 -3.28
CA GLU A 121 -3.32 33.66 -4.47
C GLU A 121 -2.45 34.90 -4.16
N TYR A 122 -2.44 35.39 -2.92
CA TYR A 122 -1.72 36.60 -2.49
C TYR A 122 -0.25 36.35 -2.06
N LEU A 123 0.47 35.51 -2.79
CA LEU A 123 1.92 35.32 -2.63
C LEU A 123 2.63 35.53 -3.98
N ASP A 124 2.50 36.73 -4.53
CA ASP A 124 3.38 37.25 -5.57
C ASP A 124 4.78 37.47 -4.98
N ASP A 125 5.59 36.41 -4.96
CA ASP A 125 7.03 36.44 -5.26
C ASP A 125 7.62 35.04 -5.02
N PRO A 126 7.85 34.24 -6.09
CA PRO A 126 8.58 33.00 -5.94
C PRO A 126 10.09 33.26 -5.97
N PRO A 127 10.87 32.92 -4.92
CA PRO A 127 12.18 32.40 -5.18
C PRO A 127 12.00 30.89 -5.38
N TYR A 128 12.42 30.41 -6.54
CA TYR A 128 12.68 29.01 -6.90
C TYR A 128 11.63 28.26 -7.74
N PRO A 129 12.10 27.48 -8.74
CA PRO A 129 11.26 26.81 -9.70
C PRO A 129 10.71 25.53 -9.08
N LEU A 130 9.40 25.47 -8.89
CA LEU A 130 8.71 24.21 -8.65
C LEU A 130 8.79 23.39 -9.94
N GLU A 131 9.57 22.29 -9.92
CA GLU A 131 9.45 21.25 -10.92
C GLU A 131 8.01 20.74 -10.94
N LYS A 132 7.28 21.19 -11.96
CA LYS A 132 5.88 20.88 -12.21
C LYS A 132 5.76 19.42 -12.64
N LYS A 133 5.89 18.47 -11.72
CA LYS A 133 5.45 17.09 -11.97
C LYS A 133 3.93 17.07 -11.95
N MET A 134 3.34 17.27 -13.14
CA MET A 134 1.97 16.89 -13.46
C MET A 134 1.74 15.44 -13.03
N VAL A 135 1.05 15.25 -11.91
CA VAL A 135 0.50 13.95 -11.56
C VAL A 135 -0.76 13.80 -12.41
N ARG A 136 -0.62 12.99 -13.46
CA ARG A 136 -1.71 12.52 -14.32
C ARG A 136 -2.81 11.93 -13.44
N GLU A 137 -3.97 12.60 -13.41
CA GLU A 137 -5.20 12.02 -12.89
C GLU A 137 -5.45 10.71 -13.62
N LYS A 138 -5.48 9.61 -12.87
CA LYS A 138 -6.01 8.34 -13.37
C LYS A 138 -7.49 8.36 -13.00
N GLU A 139 -8.32 8.67 -13.98
CA GLU A 139 -9.77 8.52 -13.91
C GLU A 139 -10.09 7.12 -13.38
N LEU A 140 -10.75 7.06 -12.22
CA LEU A 140 -11.46 5.87 -11.77
C LEU A 140 -12.81 5.92 -12.47
N VAL A 141 -12.91 5.23 -13.61
CA VAL A 141 -14.17 4.89 -14.24
C VAL A 141 -14.84 3.89 -13.31
N SER A 142 -15.96 4.28 -12.70
CA SER A 142 -16.85 3.41 -11.96
C SER A 142 -17.79 2.79 -12.98
N ASP A 143 -17.55 1.53 -13.31
CA ASP A 143 -18.48 0.69 -14.08
C ASP A 143 -19.68 0.38 -13.17
N GLU A 144 -20.81 1.06 -13.39
CA GLU A 144 -22.11 0.63 -12.89
C GLU A 144 -22.70 -0.32 -13.93
N GLU A 145 -22.45 -1.62 -13.76
CA GLU A 145 -23.20 -2.70 -14.41
C GLU A 145 -24.54 -2.87 -13.67
N ASP A 146 -25.58 -2.18 -14.14
CA ASP A 146 -26.97 -2.51 -13.80
C ASP A 146 -27.51 -3.48 -14.87
N GLU A 147 -27.34 -4.78 -14.65
CA GLU A 147 -28.19 -5.83 -15.24
C GLU A 147 -29.31 -6.13 -14.24
N VAL A 148 -30.52 -5.68 -14.55
CA VAL A 148 -31.75 -6.12 -13.86
C VAL A 148 -32.64 -6.88 -14.83
N GLU A 149 -33.17 -7.97 -14.28
CA GLU A 149 -33.71 -9.18 -14.90
C GLU A 149 -35.00 -8.98 -15.72
N GLU A 150 -35.17 -9.89 -16.68
CA GLU A 150 -36.35 -10.07 -17.55
C GLU A 150 -37.62 -10.33 -16.72
N ASP A 151 -38.67 -9.53 -16.97
CA ASP A 151 -40.03 -9.81 -16.51
C ASP A 151 -40.65 -10.96 -17.34
N GLU A 152 -41.06 -12.03 -16.65
CA GLU A 152 -41.98 -13.05 -17.17
C GLU A 152 -43.44 -12.54 -17.10
N GLU A 153 -44.10 -12.40 -18.25
CA GLU A 153 -45.56 -12.64 -18.40
C GLU A 153 -45.95 -13.03 -19.84
#